data_AF-A0AB40DG57-F1
#
_entry.id   AF-A0AB40DG57-F1
#
_cell.length_a   1.000
_cell.length_b   1.000
_cell.length_c   1.000
_cell.angle_alpha   90.00
_cell.angle_beta   90.00
_cell.angle_gamma   90.00
#
_symmetry.space_group_name_H-M   'P 1'
#
loop_
_entity.id
_entity.type
_entity.pdbx_description
1 polymer ?
#
loop_
_entity_poly.entity_id
_entity_poly.type
_entity_poly.pdbx_seq_one_letter_code
_entity_poly.pdbx_strand_id
1 'polypeptide(L)'
;MEMSNNQPSKRRAKAEPENAQLDQSAEDRIISAIREENQELRESIETLKKNVALLSETVSSQTQLIKLLFNQPQETGTPQNGAPTDFPIKTEDDLFLVDKNMNPPTQVLYVKEMVNIFRHAPLSKSLKKVLAVDLVVDFNVDGTQNKKSLRRYENFFAALLEAVQLTDSTQPPEKALRKAMQCVKNSACKRRTRFLKELS
;
A
#
# COMPACT_ATOMS: atom_id res chain seq x y z
N MET A 1 -53.32 75.74 -68.39
CA MET A 1 -53.02 74.58 -69.24
C MET A 1 -51.72 73.99 -68.74
N GLU A 2 -51.79 72.77 -68.20
CA GLU A 2 -50.80 71.66 -68.26
C GLU A 2 -49.32 71.99 -68.55
N MET A 3 -48.28 71.42 -67.91
CA MET A 3 -48.14 70.18 -67.12
C MET A 3 -46.72 70.08 -66.51
N SER A 4 -46.60 69.21 -65.50
CA SER A 4 -45.44 68.33 -65.22
C SER A 4 -44.26 68.79 -64.33
N ASN A 5 -44.39 68.51 -63.04
CA ASN A 5 -43.65 67.46 -62.30
C ASN A 5 -42.14 67.26 -62.56
N ASN A 6 -41.30 67.57 -61.56
CA ASN A 6 -40.44 66.57 -60.87
C ASN A 6 -39.54 67.25 -59.80
N GLN A 7 -39.77 66.90 -58.54
CA GLN A 7 -38.77 66.85 -57.46
C GLN A 7 -38.02 65.49 -57.61
N PRO A 8 -36.81 65.19 -57.03
CA PRO A 8 -36.45 65.68 -55.70
C PRO A 8 -34.96 65.78 -55.24
N SER A 9 -34.83 66.47 -54.09
CA SER A 9 -34.18 65.98 -52.85
C SER A 9 -32.74 66.37 -52.48
N LYS A 10 -32.61 66.61 -51.17
CA LYS A 10 -31.45 66.42 -50.25
C LYS A 10 -30.42 67.58 -50.25
N ARG A 11 -30.03 68.19 -49.11
CA ARG A 11 -29.99 67.75 -47.71
C ARG A 11 -30.13 68.94 -46.75
N ARG A 12 -30.86 68.73 -45.64
CA ARG A 12 -30.72 69.47 -44.38
C ARG A 12 -29.29 69.30 -43.86
N ALA A 13 -28.54 70.38 -43.71
CA ALA A 13 -27.40 70.43 -42.81
C ALA A 13 -27.93 70.76 -41.41
N LYS A 14 -28.15 69.72 -40.59
CA LYS A 14 -28.24 69.88 -39.14
C LYS A 14 -26.80 69.84 -38.64
N ALA A 15 -26.36 70.94 -38.02
CA ALA A 15 -25.17 70.95 -37.18
C ALA A 15 -25.41 70.00 -35.99
N GLU A 16 -24.63 68.94 -35.89
CA GLU A 16 -24.41 68.20 -34.64
C GLU A 16 -23.29 68.90 -33.88
N PRO A 17 -23.44 69.18 -32.58
CA PRO A 17 -22.33 69.64 -31.77
C PRO A 17 -21.41 68.45 -31.49
N GLU A 18 -20.11 68.69 -31.64
CA GLU A 18 -19.03 67.91 -31.04
C GLU A 18 -19.37 67.59 -29.57
N ASN A 19 -19.29 66.33 -29.19
CA ASN A 19 -19.02 65.99 -27.80
C ASN A 19 -18.29 64.65 -27.69
N ALA A 20 -17.04 64.63 -28.18
CA ALA A 20 -16.12 63.50 -28.14
C ALA A 20 -15.14 63.63 -26.97
N GLN A 21 -15.63 63.84 -25.73
CA GLN A 21 -14.73 64.14 -24.61
C GLN A 21 -15.15 63.63 -23.23
N LEU A 22 -15.86 62.49 -23.14
CA LEU A 22 -16.31 61.96 -21.84
C LEU A 22 -15.96 60.50 -21.48
N ASP A 23 -15.23 59.71 -22.29
CA ASP A 23 -15.07 58.26 -21.99
C ASP A 23 -13.67 57.78 -21.56
N GLN A 24 -12.60 58.51 -21.90
CA GLN A 24 -11.22 58.02 -21.70
C GLN A 24 -10.85 57.76 -20.23
N SER A 25 -11.45 58.44 -19.25
CA SER A 25 -11.06 58.31 -17.84
C SER A 25 -11.60 57.06 -17.13
N ALA A 26 -12.78 56.56 -17.49
CA ALA A 26 -13.37 55.38 -16.86
C ALA A 26 -12.82 54.10 -17.49
N GLU A 27 -12.70 54.10 -18.82
CA GLU A 27 -12.12 53.00 -19.59
C GLU A 27 -10.65 52.77 -19.20
N ASP A 28 -9.84 53.83 -19.08
CA ASP A 28 -8.43 53.71 -18.67
C ASP A 28 -8.28 53.18 -17.24
N ARG A 29 -9.21 53.53 -16.33
CA ARG A 29 -9.25 52.99 -14.96
C ARG A 29 -9.57 51.50 -14.94
N ILE A 30 -10.55 51.07 -15.75
CA ILE A 30 -10.93 49.66 -15.88
C ILE A 30 -9.78 48.87 -16.51
N ILE A 31 -9.16 49.39 -17.56
CA ILE A 31 -8.00 48.76 -18.22
C ILE A 31 -6.83 48.64 -17.25
N SER A 32 -6.57 49.66 -16.43
CA SER A 32 -5.49 49.64 -15.44
C SER A 32 -5.75 48.58 -14.35
N ALA A 33 -6.97 48.50 -13.83
CA ALA A 33 -7.35 47.47 -12.84
C ALA A 33 -7.24 46.05 -13.42
N ILE A 34 -7.70 45.84 -14.66
CA ILE A 34 -7.57 44.53 -15.35
C ILE A 34 -6.09 44.17 -15.56
N ARG A 35 -5.23 45.14 -15.86
CA ARG A 35 -3.79 44.90 -16.02
C ARG A 35 -3.13 44.51 -14.70
N GLU A 36 -3.50 45.18 -13.61
CA GLU A 36 -3.02 44.88 -12.26
C GLU A 36 -3.44 43.47 -11.82
N GLU A 37 -4.71 43.12 -11.94
CA GLU A 37 -5.20 41.77 -11.61
C GLU A 37 -4.54 40.70 -12.50
N ASN A 38 -4.36 40.96 -13.80
CA ASN A 38 -3.64 40.04 -14.68
C ASN A 38 -2.16 39.87 -14.29
N GLN A 39 -1.54 40.91 -13.72
CA GLN A 39 -0.17 40.84 -13.23
C GLN A 39 -0.10 39.97 -11.97
N GLU A 40 -0.99 40.20 -11.00
CA GLU A 40 -1.09 39.39 -9.78
C GLU A 40 -1.40 37.92 -10.07
N LEU A 41 -2.29 37.64 -11.03
CA LEU A 41 -2.60 36.28 -11.47
C LEU A 41 -1.38 35.59 -12.09
N ARG A 42 -0.57 36.31 -12.87
CA ARG A 42 0.67 35.77 -13.46
C ARG A 42 1.69 35.44 -12.38
N GLU A 43 1.86 36.30 -11.39
CA GLU A 43 2.76 36.08 -10.25
C GLU A 43 2.32 34.89 -9.39
N SER A 44 1.01 34.75 -9.17
CA SER A 44 0.42 33.62 -8.46
C SER A 44 0.66 32.30 -9.20
N ILE A 45 0.46 32.29 -10.53
CA ILE A 45 0.74 31.13 -11.38
C ILE A 45 2.23 30.76 -11.33
N GLU A 46 3.13 31.74 -11.36
CA GLU A 46 4.56 31.48 -11.30
C GLU A 46 4.98 30.87 -9.96
N THR A 47 4.44 31.40 -8.86
CA THR A 47 4.66 30.86 -7.51
C THR A 47 4.13 29.42 -7.40
N LEU A 48 2.93 29.16 -7.92
CA LEU A 48 2.35 27.82 -7.91
C LEU A 48 3.19 26.82 -8.71
N LYS A 49 3.71 27.22 -9.87
CA LYS A 49 4.62 26.39 -10.68
C LYS A 49 5.90 26.03 -9.91
N LYS A 50 6.50 26.98 -9.18
CA LYS A 50 7.68 26.73 -8.34
C LYS A 50 7.37 25.72 -7.23
N ASN A 51 6.23 25.85 -6.57
CA ASN A 51 5.80 24.90 -5.53
C ASN A 51 5.56 23.50 -6.08
N VAL A 52 4.93 23.37 -7.25
CA VAL A 52 4.72 22.08 -7.92
C VAL A 52 6.05 21.42 -8.29
N ALA A 53 7.02 22.18 -8.78
CA ALA A 53 8.36 21.66 -9.08
C ALA A 53 9.06 21.12 -7.82
N LEU A 54 9.03 21.88 -6.73
CA LEU A 54 9.62 21.47 -5.44
C LEU A 54 8.94 20.21 -4.88
N LEU A 55 7.61 20.14 -4.94
CA LEU A 55 6.86 18.95 -4.52
C LEU A 55 7.21 17.73 -5.38
N SER A 56 7.34 17.91 -6.69
CA SER A 56 7.74 16.84 -7.62
C SER A 56 9.14 16.30 -7.27
N GLU A 57 10.10 17.19 -7.01
CA GLU A 57 11.45 16.82 -6.59
C GLU A 57 11.45 16.08 -5.24
N THR A 58 10.66 16.56 -4.29
CA THR A 58 10.51 15.92 -2.97
C THR A 58 9.90 14.53 -3.09
N VAL A 59 8.84 14.37 -3.89
CA VAL A 59 8.20 13.07 -4.13
C VAL A 59 9.13 12.11 -4.87
N SER A 60 9.91 12.60 -5.84
CA SER A 60 10.94 11.80 -6.51
C SER A 60 11.99 11.30 -5.53
N SER A 61 12.50 12.18 -4.67
CA SER A 61 13.49 11.85 -3.64
C SER A 61 12.94 10.84 -2.64
N GLN A 62 11.71 11.03 -2.16
CA GLN A 62 11.02 10.06 -1.29
C GLN A 62 10.82 8.72 -2.01
N THR A 63 10.45 8.72 -3.28
CA THR A 63 10.29 7.50 -4.08
C THR A 63 11.61 6.75 -4.24
N GLN A 64 12.72 7.46 -4.40
CA GLN A 64 14.06 6.86 -4.43
C GLN A 64 14.44 6.25 -3.08
N LEU A 65 14.17 6.94 -1.97
CA LEU A 65 14.39 6.40 -0.62
C LEU A 65 13.55 5.14 -0.39
N ILE A 66 12.28 5.13 -0.79
CA ILE A 66 11.42 3.95 -0.73
C ILE A 66 12.04 2.82 -1.58
N LYS A 67 12.47 3.08 -2.81
CA LYS A 67 13.14 2.06 -3.63
C LYS A 67 14.41 1.51 -2.97
N LEU A 68 15.24 2.35 -2.34
CA LEU A 68 16.42 1.89 -1.61
C LEU A 68 16.06 1.02 -0.40
N LEU A 69 15.04 1.40 0.36
CA LEU A 69 14.55 0.64 1.51
C LEU A 69 13.95 -0.71 1.10
N PHE A 70 13.33 -0.80 -0.07
CA PHE A 70 12.61 -2.01 -0.52
C PHE A 70 13.39 -2.89 -1.51
N ASN A 71 14.41 -2.37 -2.21
CA ASN A 71 15.17 -3.10 -3.24
C ASN A 71 16.59 -3.47 -2.82
N GLN A 72 16.94 -3.47 -1.54
CA GLN A 72 18.24 -4.01 -1.11
C GLN A 72 18.29 -5.50 -1.46
N PRO A 73 19.22 -5.95 -2.33
CA PRO A 73 19.42 -7.37 -2.58
C PRO A 73 19.79 -8.04 -1.26
N GLN A 74 19.12 -9.16 -0.96
CA GLN A 74 19.42 -10.03 0.16
C GLN A 74 20.80 -10.66 -0.02
N GLU A 75 21.86 -9.90 0.28
CA GLU A 75 23.20 -10.44 0.45
C GLU A 75 23.31 -10.97 1.89
N THR A 76 23.23 -12.30 1.97
CA THR A 76 23.87 -13.17 2.96
C THR A 76 24.35 -12.52 4.26
N GLY A 77 23.57 -12.74 5.33
CA GLY A 77 24.09 -12.96 6.67
C GLY A 77 24.40 -11.72 7.51
N THR A 78 23.38 -11.10 8.10
CA THR A 78 23.30 -10.73 9.54
C THR A 78 22.02 -9.93 9.84
N PRO A 79 21.47 -9.98 11.07
CA PRO A 79 20.10 -9.58 11.36
C PRO A 79 19.97 -8.07 11.58
N GLN A 80 19.28 -7.39 10.66
CA GLN A 80 18.80 -6.02 10.83
C GLN A 80 17.35 -6.06 11.33
N ASN A 81 17.08 -5.29 12.38
CA ASN A 81 15.82 -5.23 13.10
C ASN A 81 14.61 -4.99 12.16
N GLY A 82 13.60 -5.87 12.29
CA GLY A 82 12.29 -5.71 11.63
C GLY A 82 11.62 -7.01 11.19
N ALA A 83 12.30 -8.16 11.30
CA ALA A 83 11.88 -9.49 10.84
C ALA A 83 11.82 -9.65 9.31
N PRO A 84 12.65 -10.59 8.79
CA PRO A 84 12.07 -11.84 8.35
C PRO A 84 12.88 -13.00 8.93
N THR A 85 12.28 -13.81 9.79
CA THR A 85 12.82 -15.17 9.90
C THR A 85 12.66 -15.80 8.52
N ASP A 86 13.72 -16.44 8.05
CA ASP A 86 13.72 -17.15 6.77
C ASP A 86 12.78 -18.34 6.90
N PHE A 87 11.51 -18.07 6.66
CA PHE A 87 10.45 -19.06 6.72
C PHE A 87 10.73 -20.15 5.67
N PRO A 88 10.62 -21.44 6.02
CA PRO A 88 10.08 -21.98 7.27
C PRO A 88 11.11 -22.06 8.42
N ILE A 89 10.66 -21.85 9.66
CA ILE A 89 11.43 -22.13 10.88
C ILE A 89 11.73 -23.63 10.94
N LYS A 90 13.01 -24.00 10.98
CA LYS A 90 13.46 -25.39 10.82
C LYS A 90 13.70 -26.09 12.15
N THR A 91 14.30 -25.41 13.11
CA THR A 91 14.69 -25.99 14.39
C THR A 91 13.89 -25.42 15.56
N GLU A 92 13.89 -26.13 16.68
CA GLU A 92 13.30 -25.62 17.91
C GLU A 92 14.08 -24.42 18.47
N ASP A 93 15.40 -24.41 18.34
CA ASP A 93 16.24 -23.30 18.80
C ASP A 93 15.92 -22.00 18.03
N ASP A 94 15.68 -22.10 16.73
CA ASP A 94 15.21 -20.98 15.91
C ASP A 94 13.83 -20.49 16.39
N LEU A 95 12.91 -21.43 16.68
CA LEU A 95 11.58 -21.09 17.19
C LEU A 95 11.66 -20.36 18.54
N PHE A 96 12.53 -20.82 19.43
CA PHE A 96 12.79 -20.17 20.72
C PHE A 96 13.38 -18.77 20.54
N LEU A 97 14.34 -18.61 19.64
CA LEU A 97 14.95 -17.31 19.38
C LEU A 97 13.93 -16.31 18.81
N VAL A 98 13.08 -16.77 17.89
CA VAL A 98 12.00 -15.96 17.32
C VAL A 98 11.02 -15.52 18.40
N ASP A 99 10.54 -16.45 19.23
CA ASP A 99 9.59 -16.16 20.29
C ASP A 99 10.16 -15.18 21.32
N LYS A 100 11.42 -15.36 21.73
CA LYS A 100 12.10 -14.52 22.71
C LYS A 100 12.36 -13.11 22.19
N ASN A 101 12.69 -12.97 20.91
CA ASN A 101 13.00 -11.67 20.30
C ASN A 101 11.75 -10.95 19.79
N MET A 102 10.60 -11.63 19.78
CA MET A 102 9.33 -11.03 19.35
C MET A 102 8.84 -10.04 20.40
N ASN A 103 8.60 -8.82 19.95
CA ASN A 103 8.01 -7.71 20.69
C ASN A 103 6.81 -7.15 19.88
N PRO A 104 5.93 -6.30 20.44
CA PRO A 104 4.72 -5.90 19.74
C PRO A 104 4.94 -5.28 18.34
N PRO A 105 5.95 -4.41 18.11
CA PRO A 105 6.26 -3.91 16.77
C PRO A 105 6.68 -5.00 15.77
N THR A 106 7.55 -5.93 16.20
CA THR A 106 8.03 -7.02 15.32
C THR A 106 6.95 -8.09 15.12
N GLN A 107 6.09 -8.31 16.11
CA GLN A 107 4.97 -9.25 16.04
C GLN A 107 4.06 -8.93 14.83
N VAL A 108 3.74 -7.65 14.62
CA VAL A 108 2.94 -7.20 13.46
C VAL A 108 3.59 -7.62 12.13
N LEU A 109 4.92 -7.58 12.04
CA LEU A 109 5.66 -7.93 10.84
C LEU A 109 5.62 -9.45 10.60
N TYR A 110 5.78 -10.26 11.66
CA TYR A 110 5.57 -11.71 11.58
C TYR A 110 4.14 -12.09 11.19
N VAL A 111 3.13 -11.45 11.79
CA VAL A 111 1.72 -11.67 11.46
C VAL A 111 1.48 -11.36 9.98
N LYS A 112 1.96 -10.22 9.49
CA LYS A 112 1.82 -9.82 8.09
C LYS A 112 2.44 -10.84 7.12
N GLU A 113 3.64 -11.33 7.41
CA GLU A 113 4.29 -12.35 6.59
C GLU A 113 3.55 -13.69 6.64
N MET A 114 3.12 -14.15 7.82
CA MET A 114 2.33 -15.37 7.96
C MET A 114 0.99 -15.26 7.21
N VAL A 115 0.30 -14.12 7.29
CA VAL A 115 -0.93 -13.85 6.52
C VAL A 115 -0.67 -13.91 5.02
N ASN A 116 0.41 -13.31 4.54
CA ASN A 116 0.79 -13.38 3.14
C ASN A 116 0.99 -14.84 2.71
N ILE A 117 1.71 -15.64 3.50
CA ILE A 117 1.91 -17.08 3.25
C ILE A 117 0.58 -17.86 3.23
N PHE A 118 -0.32 -17.57 4.18
CA PHE A 118 -1.59 -18.28 4.33
C PHE A 118 -2.63 -17.94 3.25
N ARG A 119 -2.58 -16.74 2.65
CA ARG A 119 -3.50 -16.34 1.57
C ARG A 119 -3.38 -17.16 0.29
N HIS A 120 -2.18 -17.68 -0.01
CA HIS A 120 -1.91 -18.32 -1.30
C HIS A 120 -2.25 -19.82 -1.34
N ALA A 121 -2.60 -20.45 -0.21
CA ALA A 121 -2.92 -21.87 -0.16
C ALA A 121 -3.70 -22.26 1.10
N PRO A 122 -4.43 -23.39 1.11
CA PRO A 122 -5.10 -23.87 2.31
C PRO A 122 -4.13 -23.96 3.50
N LEU A 123 -4.59 -23.64 4.71
CA LEU A 123 -3.74 -23.53 5.91
C LEU A 123 -2.81 -24.75 6.12
N SER A 124 -3.28 -25.97 5.85
CA SER A 124 -2.46 -27.19 5.95
C SER A 124 -1.27 -27.26 4.97
N LYS A 125 -1.33 -26.56 3.84
CA LYS A 125 -0.29 -26.49 2.81
C LYS A 125 0.65 -25.32 3.06
N SER A 126 0.10 -24.17 3.43
CA SER A 126 0.85 -22.95 3.73
C SER A 126 1.55 -22.99 5.10
N LEU A 127 1.02 -23.73 6.09
CA LEU A 127 1.68 -23.91 7.40
C LEU A 127 3.10 -24.50 7.28
N LYS A 128 3.33 -25.38 6.31
CA LYS A 128 4.65 -25.98 6.04
C LYS A 128 5.69 -24.98 5.53
N LYS A 129 5.23 -23.80 5.10
CA LYS A 129 6.07 -22.67 4.69
C LYS A 129 6.41 -21.78 5.88
N VAL A 130 5.67 -21.85 7.00
CA VAL A 130 5.96 -21.08 8.23
C VAL A 130 6.77 -21.94 9.21
N LEU A 131 6.37 -23.18 9.44
CA LEU A 131 7.06 -24.14 10.29
C LEU A 131 7.45 -25.35 9.42
N ALA A 132 8.70 -25.78 9.50
CA ALA A 132 9.17 -26.95 8.75
C ALA A 132 8.37 -28.20 9.15
N VAL A 133 8.25 -29.15 8.23
CA VAL A 133 7.40 -30.33 8.41
C VAL A 133 7.81 -31.13 9.64
N ASP A 134 9.11 -31.29 9.88
CA ASP A 134 9.64 -32.04 11.02
C ASP A 134 9.24 -31.37 12.34
N LEU A 135 9.37 -30.04 12.41
CA LEU A 135 8.91 -29.26 13.55
C LEU A 135 7.40 -29.40 13.77
N VAL A 136 6.58 -29.34 12.72
CA VAL A 136 5.12 -29.54 12.86
C VAL A 136 4.78 -30.95 13.35
N VAL A 137 5.59 -31.97 13.04
CA VAL A 137 5.38 -33.35 13.49
C VAL A 137 5.66 -33.52 14.98
N ASP A 138 6.73 -32.88 15.46
CA ASP A 138 7.23 -32.97 16.84
C ASP A 138 6.42 -32.13 17.83
N PHE A 139 5.65 -31.17 17.32
CA PHE A 139 4.86 -30.25 18.13
C PHE A 139 3.37 -30.50 18.04
N ASN A 140 2.63 -30.18 19.10
CA ASN A 140 1.18 -29.97 19.09
C ASN A 140 0.85 -28.71 19.89
N VAL A 141 -0.42 -28.32 19.91
CA VAL A 141 -0.81 -27.08 20.59
C VAL A 141 -0.58 -27.18 22.11
N ASP A 142 -0.89 -28.31 22.75
CA ASP A 142 -0.90 -28.41 24.22
C ASP A 142 0.29 -29.16 24.85
N GLY A 143 1.09 -29.91 24.09
CA GLY A 143 2.20 -30.72 24.62
C GLY A 143 1.85 -32.16 25.01
N THR A 144 0.85 -32.78 24.37
CA THR A 144 0.44 -34.17 24.67
C THR A 144 1.12 -35.23 23.79
N GLN A 145 1.08 -36.51 24.19
CA GLN A 145 1.57 -37.65 23.39
C GLN A 145 3.07 -37.58 23.01
N ASN A 146 3.94 -37.25 23.96
CA ASN A 146 5.39 -37.06 23.75
C ASN A 146 5.75 -35.98 22.71
N LYS A 147 4.82 -35.05 22.46
CA LYS A 147 5.05 -33.89 21.59
C LYS A 147 5.22 -32.63 22.43
N LYS A 148 5.97 -31.70 21.88
CA LYS A 148 6.25 -30.42 22.52
C LYS A 148 5.07 -29.46 22.32
N SER A 149 4.86 -28.59 23.30
CA SER A 149 3.77 -27.61 23.31
C SER A 149 4.14 -26.36 22.53
N LEU A 150 3.35 -25.99 21.51
CA LEU A 150 3.48 -24.70 20.84
C LEU A 150 3.02 -23.55 21.74
N ARG A 151 2.08 -23.80 22.66
CA ARG A 151 1.64 -22.78 23.64
C ARG A 151 2.77 -22.27 24.53
N ARG A 152 3.88 -23.00 24.66
CA ARG A 152 5.07 -22.55 25.42
C ARG A 152 5.75 -21.33 24.78
N TYR A 153 5.56 -21.12 23.48
CA TYR A 153 6.10 -19.98 22.73
C TYR A 153 5.03 -18.90 22.65
N GLU A 154 4.82 -18.16 23.73
CA GLU A 154 3.63 -17.31 23.91
C GLU A 154 3.51 -16.23 22.83
N ASN A 155 4.61 -15.55 22.50
CA ASN A 155 4.61 -14.45 21.53
C ASN A 155 4.37 -14.98 20.11
N PHE A 156 5.13 -16.01 19.72
CA PHE A 156 5.00 -16.64 18.43
C PHE A 156 3.64 -17.30 18.25
N PHE A 157 3.14 -18.00 19.27
CA PHE A 157 1.84 -18.65 19.23
C PHE A 157 0.71 -17.64 19.11
N ALA A 158 0.77 -16.52 19.83
CA ALA A 158 -0.18 -15.42 19.67
C ALA A 158 -0.15 -14.84 18.25
N ALA A 159 1.03 -14.57 17.70
CA ALA A 159 1.19 -14.08 16.32
C ALA A 159 0.64 -15.07 15.28
N LEU A 160 0.90 -16.36 15.48
CA LEU A 160 0.41 -17.41 14.60
C LEU A 160 -1.12 -17.50 14.63
N LEU A 161 -1.73 -17.42 15.82
CA LEU A 161 -3.19 -17.42 15.95
C LEU A 161 -3.83 -16.19 15.30
N GLU A 162 -3.23 -15.01 15.49
CA GLU A 162 -3.68 -13.78 14.84
C GLU A 162 -3.62 -13.91 13.32
N ALA A 163 -2.51 -14.41 12.77
CA ALA A 163 -2.38 -14.61 11.32
C ALA A 163 -3.40 -15.61 10.77
N VAL A 164 -3.69 -16.68 11.50
CA VAL A 164 -4.75 -17.64 11.14
C VAL A 164 -6.11 -16.97 11.15
N GLN A 165 -6.43 -16.23 12.21
CA GLN A 165 -7.70 -15.52 12.37
C GLN A 165 -7.96 -14.49 11.26
N LEU A 166 -6.91 -13.79 10.82
CA LEU A 166 -6.97 -12.82 9.73
C LEU A 166 -7.11 -13.45 8.35
N THR A 167 -6.74 -14.72 8.19
CA THR A 167 -6.83 -15.44 6.92
C THR A 167 -8.15 -16.21 6.79
N ASP A 168 -8.57 -16.88 7.87
CA ASP A 168 -9.79 -17.68 7.92
C ASP A 168 -10.57 -17.35 9.20
N SER A 169 -11.65 -16.58 9.06
CA SER A 169 -12.54 -16.21 10.15
C SER A 169 -13.72 -17.17 10.33
N THR A 170 -13.80 -18.26 9.55
CA THR A 170 -14.96 -19.16 9.55
C THR A 170 -15.03 -20.08 10.78
N GLN A 171 -13.91 -20.28 11.47
CA GLN A 171 -13.80 -21.16 12.62
C GLN A 171 -12.81 -20.56 13.63
N PRO A 172 -12.86 -20.97 14.91
CA PRO A 172 -11.87 -20.55 15.90
C PRO A 172 -10.44 -20.84 15.41
N PRO A 173 -9.50 -19.89 15.51
CA PRO A 173 -8.19 -19.96 14.87
C PRO A 173 -7.37 -21.13 15.41
N GLU A 174 -7.52 -21.45 16.70
CA GLU A 174 -6.88 -22.60 17.32
C GLU A 174 -7.41 -23.93 16.74
N LYS A 175 -8.72 -24.02 16.46
CA LYS A 175 -9.34 -25.20 15.86
C LYS A 175 -8.86 -25.38 14.41
N ALA A 176 -8.78 -24.29 13.64
CA ALA A 176 -8.19 -24.29 12.30
C ALA A 176 -6.74 -24.78 12.31
N LEU A 177 -5.92 -24.24 13.23
CA LEU A 177 -4.52 -24.59 13.38
C LEU A 177 -4.33 -26.07 13.74
N ARG A 178 -5.08 -26.59 14.73
CA ARG A 178 -5.05 -28.02 15.09
C ARG A 178 -5.37 -28.92 13.90
N LYS A 179 -6.41 -28.59 13.14
CA LYS A 179 -6.80 -29.32 11.93
C LYS A 179 -5.69 -29.27 10.87
N ALA A 180 -5.10 -28.09 10.64
CA ALA A 180 -4.00 -27.92 9.69
C ALA A 180 -2.77 -28.75 10.08
N MET A 181 -2.34 -28.69 11.34
CA MET A 181 -1.24 -29.51 11.86
C MET A 181 -1.51 -31.01 11.69
N GLN A 182 -2.75 -31.46 11.97
CA GLN A 182 -3.12 -32.86 11.77
C GLN A 182 -3.01 -33.27 10.29
N CYS A 183 -3.45 -32.43 9.36
CA CYS A 183 -3.30 -32.67 7.92
C CYS A 183 -1.82 -32.75 7.50
N VAL A 184 -0.96 -31.88 8.05
CA VAL A 184 0.50 -31.92 7.80
C VAL A 184 1.07 -33.25 8.27
N LYS A 185 0.79 -33.66 9.51
CA LYS A 185 1.24 -34.93 10.11
C LYS A 185 0.77 -36.15 9.33
N ASN A 186 -0.51 -36.19 8.97
CA ASN A 186 -1.08 -37.27 8.16
C ASN A 186 -0.42 -37.35 6.79
N SER A 187 -0.15 -36.20 6.16
CA SER A 187 0.55 -36.14 4.87
C SER A 187 2.00 -36.64 4.97
N ALA A 188 2.72 -36.31 6.05
CA ALA A 188 4.09 -36.76 6.28
C ALA A 188 4.14 -38.27 6.52
N CYS A 189 3.24 -38.80 7.37
CA CYS A 189 3.12 -40.23 7.64
C CYS A 189 2.84 -41.02 6.35
N LYS A 190 1.83 -40.61 5.57
CA LYS A 190 1.51 -41.26 4.28
C LYS A 190 2.70 -41.28 3.31
N ARG A 191 3.48 -40.18 3.26
CA ARG A 191 4.67 -40.10 2.41
C ARG A 191 5.74 -41.10 2.85
N ARG A 192 6.00 -41.18 4.16
CA ARG A 192 6.95 -42.14 4.75
C ARG A 192 6.53 -43.59 4.46
N THR A 193 5.26 -43.93 4.62
CA THR A 193 4.76 -45.28 4.32
C THR A 193 4.92 -45.65 2.85
N ARG A 194 4.69 -44.71 1.91
CA ARG A 194 4.91 -44.96 0.47
C ARG A 194 6.38 -45.21 0.17
N PHE A 195 7.25 -44.35 0.68
CA PHE A 195 8.69 -44.48 0.50
C PHE A 195 9.23 -45.83 1.02
N LEU A 196 8.77 -46.28 2.19
CA LEU A 196 9.16 -47.59 2.74
C LEU A 196 8.65 -48.77 1.90
N LYS A 197 7.50 -48.63 1.23
CA LYS A 197 6.98 -49.66 0.32
C LYS A 197 7.74 -49.71 -1.00
N GLU A 198 8.31 -48.60 -1.45
CA GLU A 198 9.11 -48.53 -2.70
C GLU A 198 10.54 -49.09 -2.51
N LEU A 199 11.00 -49.20 -1.26
CA LEU A 199 12.32 -49.75 -0.90
C LEU A 199 12.28 -51.23 -0.48
N SER A 200 11.09 -51.82 -0.36
CA SER A 200 10.87 -53.21 0.03
C SER A 200 10.57 -54.08 -1.19
#